data_AF-A0A1A7WFJ4-F1
#
_entry.id   AF-A0A1A7WFJ4-F1
#
_cell.length_a   1.000
_cell.length_b   1.000
_cell.length_c   1.000
_cell.angle_alpha   90.00
_cell.angle_beta   90.00
_cell.angle_gamma   90.00
#
_symmetry.space_group_name_H-M   'P 1'
#
loop_
_entity.id
_entity.type
_entity.pdbx_description
1 polymer ?
#
loop_
_entity_poly.entity_id
_entity_poly.type
_entity_poly.pdbx_seq_one_letter_code
_entity_poly.pdbx_strand_id
1 'polypeptide(L)'
;SFSDGQRTVTTLYEPQPYPDHPDRFTSWAQVLCRAGMAGRCYWEVEWAGHGGVSIGICYKSMNRIGGGSDCKLGHNSKSWSLDCSSKECFFQHNKESMSINTPCSSRIGVYLDFRGGT
;
A
#
# COMPACT_ATOMS: atom_id res chain seq x y z
N SER A 1 8.84 -8.11 -7.70
CA SER A 1 8.39 -8.95 -8.82
C SER A 1 6.95 -9.37 -8.59
N PHE A 2 6.22 -9.70 -9.66
CA PHE A 2 4.89 -10.29 -9.61
C PHE A 2 4.96 -11.79 -9.88
N SER A 3 4.14 -12.58 -9.19
CA SER A 3 3.96 -14.02 -9.41
C SER A 3 2.49 -14.40 -9.16
N ASP A 4 2.16 -15.69 -9.30
CA ASP A 4 0.82 -16.24 -9.06
C ASP A 4 -0.30 -15.43 -9.73
N GLY A 5 -0.20 -15.26 -11.06
CA GLY A 5 -1.20 -14.50 -11.81
C GLY A 5 -1.37 -13.04 -11.34
N GLN A 6 -0.29 -12.40 -10.86
CA GLN A 6 -0.26 -11.04 -10.30
C GLN A 6 -1.01 -10.88 -8.97
N ARG A 7 -1.17 -11.98 -8.23
CA ARG A 7 -1.74 -11.97 -6.87
C ARG A 7 -0.68 -11.96 -5.77
N THR A 8 0.56 -12.31 -6.11
CA THR A 8 1.70 -12.27 -5.20
C THR A 8 2.72 -11.24 -5.66
N VAL A 9 3.23 -10.45 -4.71
CA VAL A 9 4.28 -9.44 -4.94
C VAL A 9 5.41 -9.64 -3.94
N THR A 10 6.64 -9.62 -4.44
CA THR A 10 7.85 -9.73 -3.63
C THR A 10 8.76 -8.53 -3.88
N THR A 11 9.21 -7.86 -2.83
CA THR A 11 10.23 -6.82 -2.93
C THR A 11 11.57 -7.45 -3.29
N LEU A 12 12.24 -6.91 -4.31
CA LEU A 12 13.57 -7.35 -4.74
C LEU A 12 14.53 -6.18 -4.63
N TYR A 13 15.80 -6.49 -4.34
CA TYR A 13 16.86 -5.49 -4.35
C TYR A 13 17.15 -5.00 -5.78
N GLU A 14 17.24 -5.95 -6.72
CA GLU A 14 17.56 -5.64 -8.11
C GLU A 14 16.38 -5.02 -8.86
N PRO A 15 16.61 -3.94 -9.62
CA PRO A 15 15.61 -3.36 -10.50
C PRO A 15 15.05 -4.40 -11.46
N GLN A 16 13.72 -4.40 -11.59
CA GLN A 16 13.05 -5.27 -12.56
C GLN A 16 12.97 -4.57 -13.92
N PRO A 17 13.11 -5.28 -15.05
CA PRO A 17 13.21 -4.71 -16.40
C PRO A 17 11.83 -4.31 -16.94
N TYR A 18 11.01 -3.66 -16.12
CA TYR A 18 9.70 -3.21 -16.55
C TYR A 18 9.81 -1.83 -17.23
N PRO A 19 9.05 -1.59 -18.31
CA PRO A 19 9.14 -0.33 -19.06
C PRO A 19 8.62 0.86 -18.25
N ASP A 20 9.11 2.05 -18.59
CA ASP A 20 8.60 3.29 -18.04
C ASP A 20 7.11 3.48 -18.35
N HIS A 21 6.38 4.02 -17.38
CA HIS A 21 4.94 4.26 -17.49
C HIS A 21 4.55 5.40 -16.54
N PRO A 22 3.62 6.31 -16.92
CA PRO A 22 3.19 7.41 -16.05
C PRO A 22 2.59 6.94 -14.71
N ASP A 23 1.98 5.75 -14.69
CA ASP A 23 1.43 5.16 -13.45
C ASP A 23 2.49 4.38 -12.62
N ARG A 24 3.73 4.25 -13.09
CA ARG A 24 4.81 3.54 -12.36
C ARG A 24 5.36 4.42 -11.25
N PHE A 25 5.48 3.85 -10.05
CA PHE A 25 6.27 4.48 -8.99
C PHE A 25 7.76 4.41 -9.31
N THR A 26 8.45 5.56 -9.26
CA THR A 26 9.87 5.63 -9.66
C THR A 26 10.85 5.49 -8.50
N SER A 27 10.41 5.71 -7.26
CA SER A 27 11.31 5.81 -6.10
C SER A 27 10.87 4.99 -4.90
N TRP A 28 9.57 4.72 -4.75
CA TRP A 28 9.03 3.89 -3.68
C TRP A 28 8.63 2.52 -4.22
N ALA A 29 9.02 1.45 -3.53
CA ALA A 29 8.64 0.07 -3.86
C ALA A 29 7.16 -0.16 -3.54
N GLN A 30 6.29 0.25 -4.46
CA GLN A 30 4.84 0.22 -4.29
C GLN A 30 4.16 -0.29 -5.56
N VAL A 31 3.01 -0.92 -5.39
CA VAL A 31 2.15 -1.40 -6.47
C VAL A 31 0.70 -1.09 -6.12
N LEU A 32 -0.14 -0.92 -7.15
CA LEU A 32 -1.58 -0.75 -6.99
C LEU A 32 -2.30 -1.93 -7.64
N CYS A 33 -3.48 -2.25 -7.12
CA CYS A 33 -4.38 -3.16 -7.82
C CYS A 33 -4.88 -2.53 -9.12
N ARG A 34 -5.27 -3.39 -10.08
CA ARG A 34 -5.72 -2.95 -11.41
C ARG A 34 -7.08 -2.25 -11.37
N ALA A 35 -7.99 -2.73 -10.53
CA ALA A 35 -9.35 -2.24 -10.47
C ALA A 35 -9.46 -1.10 -9.46
N GLY A 36 -10.06 0.01 -9.91
CA GLY A 36 -10.57 1.01 -8.96
C GLY A 36 -11.75 0.43 -8.18
N MET A 37 -11.91 0.88 -6.94
CA MET A 37 -13.01 0.45 -6.08
C MET A 37 -14.14 1.48 -6.15
N ALA A 38 -15.38 0.99 -6.26
CA ALA A 38 -16.58 1.80 -6.22
C ALA A 38 -17.61 1.14 -5.30
N GLY A 39 -18.15 1.88 -4.33
CA GLY A 39 -19.08 1.33 -3.34
C GLY A 39 -18.37 0.60 -2.20
N ARG A 40 -18.91 -0.56 -1.80
CA ARG A 40 -18.37 -1.37 -0.70
C ARG A 40 -17.53 -2.52 -1.23
N CYS A 41 -16.33 -2.69 -0.68
CA CYS A 41 -15.48 -3.82 -1.01
C CYS A 41 -14.69 -4.29 0.20
N TYR A 42 -14.38 -5.57 0.19
CA TYR A 42 -13.55 -6.22 1.18
C TYR A 42 -12.50 -7.05 0.46
N TRP A 43 -11.27 -7.01 0.94
CA TRP A 43 -10.20 -7.89 0.49
C TRP A 43 -9.24 -8.16 1.64
N GLU A 44 -8.44 -9.21 1.47
CA GLU A 44 -7.41 -9.58 2.43
C GLU A 44 -6.06 -9.64 1.75
N VAL A 45 -5.03 -9.33 2.52
CA VAL A 45 -3.63 -9.42 2.10
C VAL A 45 -2.91 -10.29 3.12
N GLU A 46 -2.30 -11.36 2.63
CA GLU A 46 -1.33 -12.14 3.40
C GLU A 46 0.08 -11.61 3.09
N TRP A 47 0.88 -11.44 4.14
CA TRP A 47 2.24 -10.93 4.04
C TRP A 47 3.20 -11.67 4.97
N ALA A 48 4.47 -11.67 4.59
CA ALA A 48 5.55 -12.27 5.37
C ALA A 48 6.87 -11.52 5.14
N GLY A 49 7.84 -11.75 6.03
CA GLY A 49 9.19 -11.19 5.95
C GLY A 49 9.50 -10.14 7.03
N HIS A 50 10.76 -9.78 7.15
CA HIS A 50 11.24 -8.88 8.22
C HIS A 50 11.15 -7.39 7.89
N GLY A 51 10.99 -7.04 6.60
CA GLY A 51 10.94 -5.64 6.13
C GLY A 51 9.61 -4.93 6.36
N GLY A 52 8.58 -5.66 6.82
CA GLY A 52 7.22 -5.15 6.95
C GLY A 52 6.50 -4.99 5.60
N VAL A 53 5.27 -4.49 5.66
CA VAL A 53 4.44 -4.18 4.50
C VAL A 53 3.57 -2.96 4.77
N SER A 54 3.33 -2.12 3.76
CA SER A 54 2.30 -1.09 3.80
C SER A 54 1.10 -1.53 2.96
N ILE A 55 -0.06 -1.62 3.59
CA ILE A 55 -1.31 -2.03 2.94
C ILE A 55 -2.27 -0.85 3.05
N GLY A 56 -2.91 -0.46 1.94
CA GLY A 56 -3.75 0.72 1.99
C GLY A 56 -4.48 1.03 0.70
N ILE A 57 -5.01 2.24 0.67
CA ILE A 57 -5.78 2.78 -0.45
C ILE A 57 -5.26 4.16 -0.81
N CYS A 58 -5.38 4.52 -2.08
CA CYS A 58 -5.06 5.86 -2.55
C CYS A 58 -5.99 6.28 -3.67
N TYR A 59 -6.20 7.58 -3.79
CA TYR A 59 -6.78 8.13 -5.00
C TYR A 59 -5.84 7.92 -6.20
N LYS A 60 -6.44 7.77 -7.38
CA LYS A 60 -5.69 7.68 -8.64
C LYS A 60 -4.77 8.89 -8.85
N SER A 61 -5.15 10.06 -8.31
CA SER A 61 -4.42 11.33 -8.39
C SER A 61 -3.24 11.47 -7.42
N MET A 62 -2.91 10.46 -6.63
CA MET A 62 -1.68 10.43 -5.83
C MET A 62 -0.44 10.40 -6.75
N ASN A 63 0.61 11.15 -6.39
CA ASN A 63 1.80 11.25 -7.23
C ASN A 63 2.52 9.88 -7.32
N ARG A 64 3.18 9.63 -8.44
CA ARG A 64 3.96 8.40 -8.71
C ARG A 64 5.45 8.69 -8.87
N ILE A 65 5.81 9.93 -9.18
CA ILE A 65 7.17 10.31 -9.61
C ILE A 65 7.93 11.04 -8.51
N GLY A 66 9.11 10.54 -8.19
CA GLY A 66 10.05 11.10 -7.21
C GLY A 66 9.99 10.45 -5.83
N GLY A 67 10.98 10.78 -5.00
CA GLY A 67 11.17 10.22 -3.65
C GLY A 67 10.52 11.01 -2.51
N GLY A 68 9.70 12.01 -2.82
CA GLY A 68 9.00 12.82 -1.81
C GLY A 68 7.85 12.07 -1.13
N SER A 69 7.32 12.68 -0.06
CA SER A 69 6.16 12.17 0.68
C SER A 69 4.90 12.02 -0.17
N ASP A 70 4.77 12.85 -1.20
CA ASP A 70 3.58 12.89 -2.06
C ASP A 70 3.43 11.62 -2.91
N CYS A 71 4.51 10.84 -3.03
CA CYS A 71 4.54 9.55 -3.74
C CYS A 71 4.45 8.34 -2.81
N LYS A 72 4.62 8.53 -1.50
CA LYS A 72 4.61 7.45 -0.52
C LYS A 72 3.20 7.27 0.05
N LEU A 73 2.69 6.04 0.01
CA LEU A 73 1.38 5.68 0.53
C LEU A 73 1.29 6.07 2.03
N GLY A 74 0.17 6.66 2.44
CA GLY A 74 -0.07 7.13 3.81
C GLY A 74 0.61 8.46 4.18
N HIS A 75 1.60 8.92 3.41
CA HIS A 75 2.37 10.13 3.72
C HIS A 75 1.85 11.40 2.99
N ASN A 76 0.62 11.37 2.49
CA ASN A 76 -0.03 12.47 1.79
C ASN A 76 -1.54 12.45 2.03
N SER A 77 -2.22 13.54 1.70
CA SER A 77 -3.68 13.69 1.88
C SER A 77 -4.53 12.84 0.93
N LYS A 78 -3.91 12.10 -0.01
CA LYS A 78 -4.60 11.30 -1.03
C LYS A 78 -4.50 9.80 -0.77
N SER A 79 -3.99 9.39 0.39
CA SER A 79 -3.80 7.99 0.72
C SER A 79 -3.85 7.72 2.21
N TRP A 80 -4.14 6.46 2.52
CA TRP A 80 -4.16 5.89 3.86
C TRP A 80 -3.45 4.55 3.80
N SER A 81 -2.62 4.24 4.80
CA SER A 81 -2.01 2.92 4.93
C SER A 81 -2.02 2.41 6.37
N LEU A 82 -2.05 1.09 6.48
CA LEU A 82 -1.59 0.36 7.63
C LEU A 82 -0.19 -0.17 7.31
N ASP A 83 0.80 0.33 8.04
CA ASP A 83 2.18 -0.14 7.98
C ASP A 83 2.35 -1.23 9.04
N CYS A 84 2.56 -2.47 8.61
CA CYS A 84 2.76 -3.61 9.48
C CYS A 84 4.23 -4.02 9.51
N SER A 85 4.74 -4.30 10.70
CA SER A 85 6.03 -4.95 10.92
C SER A 85 5.87 -6.17 11.82
N SER A 86 6.96 -6.88 12.12
CA SER A 86 6.92 -8.00 13.06
C SER A 86 6.67 -7.58 14.51
N LYS A 87 6.70 -6.26 14.82
CA LYS A 87 6.62 -5.74 16.20
C LYS A 87 5.43 -4.82 16.41
N GLU A 88 5.13 -4.00 15.42
CA GLU A 88 4.24 -2.85 15.56
C GLU A 88 3.53 -2.53 14.26
N CYS A 89 2.33 -1.97 14.42
CA CYS A 89 1.44 -1.56 13.35
C CYS A 89 1.17 -0.06 13.49
N PHE A 90 1.24 0.68 12.39
CA PHE A 90 0.92 2.10 12.35
C PHE A 90 -0.12 2.41 11.31
N PHE A 91 -1.15 3.16 11.67
CA PHE A 91 -1.99 3.83 10.70
C PHE A 91 -1.34 5.13 10.27
N GLN A 92 -1.25 5.36 8.97
CA GLN A 92 -0.61 6.53 8.37
C GLN A 92 -1.60 7.27 7.47
N HIS A 93 -1.70 8.58 7.65
CA HIS A 93 -2.41 9.48 6.73
C HIS A 93 -1.81 10.87 6.79
N ASN A 94 -1.55 11.50 5.64
CA ASN A 94 -1.10 12.89 5.57
C ASN A 94 0.10 13.22 6.48
N LYS A 95 1.04 12.28 6.62
CA LYS A 95 2.23 12.36 7.50
C LYS A 95 1.94 12.29 9.00
N GLU A 96 0.69 12.06 9.37
CA GLU A 96 0.30 11.70 10.73
C GLU A 96 0.38 10.19 10.90
N SER A 97 0.88 9.77 12.07
CA SER A 97 1.06 8.37 12.44
C SER A 97 0.32 8.08 13.73
N MET A 98 -0.38 6.96 13.77
CA MET A 98 -1.01 6.42 14.97
C MET A 98 -0.58 4.98 15.17
N SER A 99 0.05 4.71 16.32
CA SER A 99 0.39 3.33 16.71
C SER A 99 -0.87 2.55 17.07
N ILE A 100 -0.94 1.32 16.58
CA ILE A 100 -2.00 0.38 16.92
C ILE A 100 -1.46 -0.55 18.01
N ASN A 101 -2.12 -0.55 19.17
CA ASN A 101 -1.73 -1.30 20.36
C ASN A 101 -1.96 -2.83 20.24
N THR A 102 -2.02 -3.36 19.02
CA THR A 102 -2.24 -4.79 18.75
C THR A 102 -1.13 -5.32 17.86
N PRO A 103 -0.65 -6.55 18.10
CA PRO A 103 0.30 -7.19 17.20
C PRO A 103 -0.23 -7.24 15.77
N CYS A 104 0.65 -7.05 14.79
CA CYS A 104 0.29 -7.19 13.40
C CYS A 104 0.07 -8.66 13.05
N SER A 105 -1.13 -8.98 12.55
CA SER A 105 -1.41 -10.27 11.92
C SER A 105 -0.68 -10.36 10.57
N SER A 106 -0.27 -11.56 10.18
CA SER A 106 0.25 -11.85 8.83
C SER A 106 -0.84 -11.75 7.76
N ARG A 107 -2.11 -11.76 8.16
CA ARG A 107 -3.27 -11.55 7.29
C ARG A 107 -4.04 -10.32 7.73
N ILE A 108 -4.16 -9.36 6.82
CA ILE A 108 -4.83 -8.08 7.05
C ILE A 108 -6.07 -8.00 6.17
N GLY A 109 -7.24 -7.80 6.79
CA GLY A 109 -8.48 -7.50 6.09
C GLY A 109 -8.65 -6.00 5.92
N VAL A 110 -9.03 -5.56 4.73
CA VAL A 110 -9.39 -4.17 4.44
C VAL A 110 -10.82 -4.13 3.98
N TYR A 111 -11.63 -3.32 4.66
CA TYR A 111 -12.99 -3.00 4.28
C TYR A 111 -13.04 -1.53 3.88
N LEU A 112 -13.65 -1.25 2.74
CA LEU A 112 -13.89 0.10 2.23
C LEU A 112 -15.37 0.24 1.92
N ASP A 113 -16.02 1.24 2.51
CA ASP A 113 -17.29 1.81 2.11
C ASP A 113 -17.05 3.20 1.50
N PHE A 114 -16.83 3.23 0.19
CA PHE A 114 -16.53 4.46 -0.54
C PHE A 114 -17.65 5.50 -0.45
N ARG A 115 -18.92 5.07 -0.39
CA ARG A 115 -20.06 6.00 -0.29
C ARG A 115 -20.33 6.42 1.15
N GLY A 116 -20.02 5.53 2.11
CA GLY A 116 -20.09 5.83 3.55
C GLY A 116 -18.92 6.67 4.06
N GLY A 117 -17.79 6.70 3.33
CA GLY A 117 -16.60 7.45 3.71
C GLY A 117 -15.74 6.76 4.77
N THR A 118 -15.71 5.42 4.80
CA THR A 118 -14.95 4.63 5.78
C THR A 118 -14.21 3.49 5.12
#